data_AF-A0A528TLU2-F1
#
_entry.id   AF-A0A528TLU2-F1
#
_cell.length_a   1.000
_cell.length_b   1.000
_cell.length_c   1.000
_cell.angle_alpha   90.00
_cell.angle_beta   90.00
_cell.angle_gamma   90.00
#
_symmetry.space_group_name_H-M   'P 1'
#
loop_
_entity.id
_entity.type
_entity.pdbx_description
1 polymer ?
#
loop_
_entity_poly.entity_id
_entity_poly.type
_entity_poly.pdbx_seq_one_letter_code
_entity_poly.pdbx_strand_id
1 'polypeptide(L)'
;EHPDAYDHFSVKGNTGLSYELDRQQTVSAEVALDYSKITDSFGKHTYLIASIPLRYVFDNRDSRLNPTTGFRALAYAEPSYDILNGAAFVKLRGEGSAYQSLDAASKFVLAERVAIGSIIGAGLQDVPADRRFYSGGGGSVRGYAYQGI
;
A
#
# COMPACT_ATOMS: atom_id res chain seq x y z
N GLU A 1 -12.91 23.39 -7.63
CA GLU A 1 -11.49 23.31 -7.99
C GLU A 1 -10.80 22.58 -6.84
N HIS A 2 -10.37 21.34 -7.05
CA HIS A 2 -9.67 20.56 -6.03
C HIS A 2 -8.18 20.70 -6.32
N PRO A 3 -7.42 21.51 -5.58
CA PRO A 3 -5.98 21.50 -5.74
C PRO A 3 -5.48 20.12 -5.30
N ASP A 4 -4.76 19.43 -6.17
CA ASP A 4 -4.05 18.21 -5.80
C ASP A 4 -3.17 18.50 -4.58
N ALA A 5 -3.13 17.58 -3.62
CA ALA A 5 -2.50 17.82 -2.32
C ALA A 5 -0.98 18.11 -2.42
N TYR A 6 -0.33 17.77 -3.54
CA TYR A 6 1.07 18.02 -3.83
C TYR A 6 1.37 17.88 -5.33
N ASP A 7 2.40 18.57 -5.82
CA ASP A 7 2.99 18.31 -7.14
C ASP A 7 4.26 17.46 -6.94
N HIS A 8 4.37 16.33 -7.66
CA HIS A 8 5.52 15.44 -7.54
C HIS A 8 6.06 15.00 -8.89
N PHE A 9 7.38 14.92 -8.95
CA PHE A 9 8.10 14.16 -9.97
C PHE A 9 8.90 13.07 -9.26
N SER A 10 8.69 11.81 -9.62
CA SER A 10 9.43 10.67 -9.07
C SER A 10 9.97 9.76 -10.17
N VAL A 11 11.19 9.27 -9.97
CA VAL A 11 11.76 8.18 -10.76
C VAL A 11 12.14 7.06 -9.79
N LYS A 12 11.49 5.91 -9.94
CA LYS A 12 11.68 4.74 -9.09
C LYS A 12 12.17 3.56 -9.91
N GLY A 13 13.22 2.90 -9.41
CA GLY A 13 13.70 1.60 -9.91
C GLY A 13 13.63 0.56 -8.81
N ASN A 14 13.16 -0.65 -9.13
CA ASN A 14 13.15 -1.77 -8.20
C ASN A 14 13.51 -3.08 -8.89
N THR A 15 13.99 -4.02 -8.10
CA THR A 15 14.21 -5.40 -8.51
C THR A 15 13.97 -6.32 -7.33
N GLY A 16 13.53 -7.54 -7.56
CA GLY A 16 13.25 -8.45 -6.47
C GLY A 16 12.87 -9.84 -6.89
N LEU A 17 12.53 -10.64 -5.89
CA LEU A 17 12.17 -12.03 -6.03
C LEU A 17 10.79 -12.26 -5.42
N SER A 18 10.02 -13.13 -6.06
CA SER A 18 8.75 -13.63 -5.53
C SER A 18 8.80 -15.14 -5.49
N TYR A 19 8.34 -15.71 -4.38
CA TYR A 19 8.33 -17.15 -4.15
C TYR A 19 6.93 -17.58 -3.69
N GLU A 20 6.37 -18.58 -4.38
CA GLU A 20 5.14 -19.26 -3.99
C GLU A 20 5.50 -20.37 -3.00
N LEU A 21 5.20 -20.15 -1.71
CA LEU A 21 5.42 -21.15 -0.65
C LEU A 21 4.49 -22.35 -0.86
N ASP A 22 3.24 -22.06 -1.21
CA ASP A 22 2.23 -23.03 -1.62
C ASP A 22 1.23 -22.34 -2.58
N ARG A 23 0.11 -23.01 -2.89
CA ARG A 23 -0.91 -22.50 -3.82
C ARG A 23 -1.65 -21.24 -3.32
N GLN A 24 -1.60 -20.97 -2.02
CA GLN A 24 -2.33 -19.89 -1.35
C GLN A 24 -1.37 -18.81 -0.81
N GLN A 25 -0.08 -19.13 -0.63
CA GLN A 25 0.89 -18.28 0.03
C GLN A 25 2.00 -17.82 -0.92
N THR A 26 2.17 -16.50 -1.00
CA THR A 26 3.26 -15.88 -1.77
C THR A 26 4.03 -14.91 -0.90
N VAL A 27 5.36 -15.01 -0.92
CA VAL A 27 6.27 -14.04 -0.34
C VAL A 27 7.03 -13.31 -1.44
N SER A 28 7.28 -12.02 -1.26
CA SER A 28 8.09 -11.23 -2.18
C SER A 28 9.03 -10.32 -1.39
N ALA A 29 10.24 -10.16 -1.88
CA ALA A 29 11.24 -9.23 -1.36
C ALA A 29 11.88 -8.47 -2.52
N GLU A 30 11.90 -7.16 -2.42
CA GLU A 30 12.46 -6.26 -3.42
C GLU A 30 13.51 -5.33 -2.80
N VAL A 31 14.40 -4.81 -3.64
CA VAL A 31 15.24 -3.66 -3.35
C VAL A 31 14.80 -2.55 -4.30
N ALA A 32 14.52 -1.37 -3.76
CA ALA A 32 14.03 -0.24 -4.52
C ALA A 32 14.83 1.03 -4.20
N LEU A 33 15.08 1.83 -5.24
CA LEU A 33 15.66 3.17 -5.15
C LEU A 33 14.69 4.15 -5.80
N ASP A 34 14.41 5.24 -5.10
CA ASP A 34 13.38 6.20 -5.46
C ASP A 34 13.92 7.62 -5.33
N TYR A 35 13.97 8.36 -6.44
CA TYR A 35 14.32 9.76 -6.46
C TYR A 35 13.06 10.58 -6.69
N SER A 36 12.71 11.44 -5.73
CA SER A 36 11.52 12.28 -5.84
C SER A 36 11.80 13.75 -5.53
N LYS A 37 11.13 14.63 -6.29
CA LYS A 37 11.03 16.06 -6.03
C LYS A 37 9.57 16.36 -5.74
N ILE A 38 9.30 16.86 -4.55
CA ILE A 38 7.94 17.13 -4.08
C ILE A 38 7.84 18.62 -3.79
N THR A 39 6.81 19.26 -4.33
CA THR A 39 6.41 20.62 -3.96
C THR A 39 5.10 20.52 -3.19
N ASP A 40 5.15 20.87 -1.91
CA ASP A 40 4.00 20.93 -1.00
C ASP A 40 3.94 22.34 -0.36
N SER A 41 2.92 22.59 0.46
CA SER A 41 2.67 23.80 1.24
C SER A 41 3.86 24.26 2.10
N PHE A 42 4.81 23.35 2.37
CA PHE A 42 6.01 23.61 3.17
C PHE A 42 7.26 23.95 2.33
N GLY A 43 7.19 23.83 1.01
CA GLY A 43 8.30 24.14 0.10
C GLY A 43 8.66 23.01 -0.87
N LYS A 44 9.84 23.15 -1.48
CA LYS A 44 10.41 22.17 -2.40
C LYS A 44 11.37 21.25 -1.65
N HIS A 45 11.09 19.96 -1.67
CA HIS A 45 11.91 18.94 -1.03
C HIS A 45 12.37 17.92 -2.06
N THR A 46 13.62 17.47 -1.92
CA THR A 46 14.21 16.41 -2.75
C THR A 46 14.56 15.24 -1.85
N TYR A 47 14.17 14.04 -2.28
CA TYR A 47 14.35 12.79 -1.55
C TYR A 47 15.09 11.79 -2.42
N LEU A 48 15.97 10.99 -1.82
CA LEU A 48 16.55 9.81 -2.46
C LEU A 48 16.46 8.65 -1.49
N ILE A 49 15.49 7.76 -1.72
CA ILE A 49 15.12 6.74 -0.76
C ILE A 49 15.55 5.38 -1.27
N ALA A 50 16.41 4.71 -0.50
CA ALA A 50 16.64 3.28 -0.63
C ALA A 50 15.67 2.54 0.29
N SER A 51 15.02 1.50 -0.22
CA SER A 51 13.99 0.78 0.52
C SER A 51 13.99 -0.72 0.20
N ILE A 52 13.48 -1.51 1.13
CA ILE A 52 13.34 -2.96 0.99
C ILE A 52 11.86 -3.33 1.12
N PRO A 53 11.07 -3.34 0.03
CA PRO A 53 9.69 -3.79 0.08
C PRO A 53 9.61 -5.30 0.36
N LEU A 54 8.93 -5.67 1.45
CA LEU A 54 8.62 -7.03 1.84
C LEU A 54 7.11 -7.23 1.78
N ARG A 55 6.67 -8.30 1.13
CA ARG A 55 5.25 -8.60 0.96
C ARG A 55 4.98 -10.07 1.26
N TYR A 56 3.95 -10.31 2.04
CA TYR A 56 3.36 -11.63 2.24
C TYR A 56 1.88 -11.56 1.85
N VAL A 57 1.44 -12.53 1.05
CA VAL A 57 0.04 -12.66 0.61
C VAL A 57 -0.43 -14.07 0.92
N PHE A 58 -1.56 -14.16 1.61
CA PHE A 58 -2.35 -15.38 1.74
C PHE A 58 -3.66 -15.18 0.98
N ASP A 59 -4.01 -16.09 0.07
CA ASP A 59 -5.24 -16.04 -0.73
C ASP A 59 -5.83 -17.45 -0.87
N ASN A 60 -6.91 -17.72 -0.14
CA ASN A 60 -7.67 -18.96 -0.26
C ASN A 60 -9.07 -18.73 -0.85
N ARG A 61 -9.28 -17.59 -1.53
CA ARG A 61 -10.56 -17.32 -2.21
C ARG A 61 -10.79 -18.34 -3.32
N ASP A 62 -12.04 -18.72 -3.49
CA ASP A 62 -12.50 -19.60 -4.56
C ASP A 62 -12.25 -19.02 -5.96
N SER A 63 -12.34 -17.69 -6.10
CA SER A 63 -12.07 -16.97 -7.34
C SER A 63 -11.36 -15.65 -7.09
N ARG A 64 -10.35 -15.34 -7.91
CA ARG A 64 -9.61 -14.08 -7.80
C ARG A 64 -10.40 -12.87 -8.28
N LEU A 65 -11.31 -13.09 -9.24
CA LEU A 65 -12.07 -12.03 -9.92
C LEU A 65 -13.46 -11.84 -9.32
N ASN A 66 -14.11 -12.93 -8.93
CA ASN A 66 -15.46 -12.90 -8.36
C ASN A 66 -15.57 -13.88 -7.18
N PRO A 67 -14.94 -13.56 -6.04
CA PRO A 67 -14.93 -14.42 -4.87
C PRO A 67 -16.31 -14.54 -4.22
N THR A 68 -16.71 -15.76 -3.87
CA THR A 68 -17.94 -16.03 -3.10
C THR A 68 -17.64 -16.59 -1.72
N THR A 69 -16.48 -17.24 -1.56
CA THR A 69 -16.04 -17.83 -0.29
C THR A 69 -14.54 -17.64 -0.08
N GLY A 70 -14.12 -17.72 1.19
CA GLY A 70 -12.71 -17.60 1.57
C GLY A 70 -12.28 -16.15 1.81
N PHE A 71 -10.98 -15.94 1.93
CA PHE A 71 -10.40 -14.66 2.27
C PHE A 71 -9.02 -14.45 1.66
N ARG A 72 -8.60 -13.19 1.65
CA ARG A 72 -7.27 -12.76 1.25
C ARG A 72 -6.72 -11.83 2.31
N ALA A 73 -5.48 -12.07 2.71
CA ALA A 73 -4.72 -11.22 3.60
C ALA A 73 -3.41 -10.81 2.93
N LEU A 74 -3.00 -9.56 3.14
CA LEU A 74 -1.73 -9.00 2.71
C LEU A 74 -1.07 -8.33 3.90
N ALA A 75 0.18 -8.71 4.16
CA ALA A 75 1.08 -8.01 5.05
C ALA A 75 2.21 -7.40 4.23
N TYR A 76 2.52 -6.13 4.51
CA TYR A 76 3.53 -5.37 3.81
C TYR A 76 4.38 -4.58 4.79
N ALA A 77 5.69 -4.62 4.60
CA ALA A 77 6.67 -3.83 5.32
C ALA A 77 7.68 -3.25 4.33
N GLU A 78 8.03 -1.98 4.50
CA GLU A 78 9.02 -1.30 3.67
C GLU A 78 9.92 -0.46 4.57
N PRO A 79 10.97 -1.06 5.16
CA PRO A 79 12.07 -0.31 5.73
C PRO A 79 12.71 0.55 4.65
N SER A 80 12.90 1.82 4.97
CA SER A 80 13.33 2.87 4.05
C SER A 80 14.36 3.76 4.73
N TYR A 81 15.31 4.23 3.94
CA TYR A 81 16.31 5.19 4.36
C TYR A 81 16.44 6.28 3.28
N ASP A 82 16.26 7.53 3.70
CA ASP A 82 16.51 8.69 2.87
C ASP A 82 17.97 9.08 2.95
N ILE A 83 18.67 8.86 1.83
CA ILE A 83 20.09 9.10 1.67
C ILE A 83 20.41 10.60 1.71
N LEU A 84 19.51 11.46 1.23
CA LEU A 84 19.76 12.90 1.15
C LEU A 84 19.49 13.61 2.46
N ASN A 85 18.41 13.23 3.15
CA ASN A 85 17.98 13.91 4.38
C ASN A 85 18.35 13.14 5.67
N GLY A 86 18.90 11.94 5.56
CA GLY A 86 19.38 11.14 6.70
C GLY A 86 18.27 10.57 7.59
N ALA A 87 17.06 10.42 7.04
CA ALA A 87 15.89 9.94 7.77
C ALA A 87 15.65 8.44 7.53
N ALA A 88 15.36 7.68 8.59
CA ALA A 88 15.00 6.26 8.51
C ALA A 88 13.54 6.06 8.94
N PHE A 89 12.79 5.29 8.17
CA PHE A 89 11.41 4.96 8.53
C PHE A 89 11.00 3.59 8.02
N VAL A 90 9.95 3.04 8.59
CA VAL A 90 9.35 1.78 8.15
C VAL A 90 7.88 2.02 7.87
N LYS A 91 7.45 1.72 6.63
CA LYS A 91 6.04 1.72 6.26
C LYS A 91 5.47 0.32 6.43
N LEU A 92 4.43 0.20 7.25
CA LEU A 92 3.70 -1.04 7.51
C LEU A 92 2.29 -0.93 6.95
N ARG A 93 1.80 -1.96 6.27
CA ARG A 93 0.42 -2.03 5.78
C ARG A 93 -0.13 -3.45 5.92
N GLY A 94 -1.34 -3.54 6.44
CA GLY A 94 -2.17 -4.75 6.45
C GLY A 94 -3.42 -4.51 5.61
N GLU A 95 -3.80 -5.49 4.79
CA GLU A 95 -5.08 -5.49 4.09
C GLU A 95 -5.73 -6.88 4.18
N GLY A 96 -7.03 -6.90 4.47
CA GLY A 96 -7.83 -8.11 4.54
C GLY A 96 -9.12 -7.96 3.74
N SER A 97 -9.53 -9.02 3.07
CA SER A 97 -10.87 -9.13 2.47
C SER A 97 -11.43 -10.53 2.68
N ALA A 98 -12.68 -10.65 3.10
CA ALA A 98 -13.34 -11.91 3.36
C ALA A 98 -14.71 -11.98 2.65
N TYR A 99 -15.09 -13.19 2.23
CA TYR A 99 -16.29 -13.45 1.45
C TYR A 99 -17.01 -14.67 2.02
N GLN A 100 -18.31 -14.53 2.22
CA GLN A 100 -19.16 -15.59 2.75
C GLN A 100 -20.48 -15.63 1.99
N SER A 101 -20.69 -16.69 1.19
CA SER A 101 -22.00 -17.01 0.62
C SER A 101 -23.01 -17.29 1.74
N LEU A 102 -24.18 -16.68 1.61
CA LEU A 102 -25.32 -16.83 2.54
C LEU A 102 -26.33 -17.87 2.04
N ASP A 103 -26.23 -18.29 0.78
CA ASP A 103 -27.09 -19.26 0.13
C ASP A 103 -26.29 -20.29 -0.67
N ALA A 104 -26.87 -21.48 -0.90
CA ALA A 104 -26.21 -22.57 -1.62
C ALA A 104 -25.94 -22.27 -3.11
N ALA A 105 -26.65 -21.31 -3.69
CA ALA A 105 -26.45 -20.86 -5.07
C ALA A 105 -25.46 -19.68 -5.18
N SER A 106 -24.88 -19.21 -4.06
CA SER A 106 -23.99 -18.05 -3.98
C SER A 106 -24.56 -16.79 -4.65
N LYS A 107 -25.88 -16.58 -4.58
CA LYS A 107 -26.54 -15.37 -5.08
C LYS A 107 -26.39 -14.20 -4.12
N PHE A 108 -26.20 -14.48 -2.84
CA PHE A 108 -25.99 -13.49 -1.79
C PHE A 108 -24.66 -13.75 -1.10
N VAL A 109 -23.73 -12.81 -1.24
CA VAL A 109 -22.40 -12.91 -0.65
C VAL A 109 -22.18 -11.70 0.26
N LEU A 110 -21.89 -11.98 1.53
CA LEU A 110 -21.36 -10.96 2.44
C LEU A 110 -19.88 -10.75 2.12
N ALA A 111 -19.51 -9.52 1.81
CA ALA A 111 -18.15 -9.14 1.47
C ALA A 111 -17.65 -8.04 2.40
N GLU A 112 -16.53 -8.30 3.05
CA GLU A 112 -15.89 -7.37 3.97
C GLU A 112 -14.47 -7.05 3.49
N ARG A 113 -14.03 -5.80 3.70
CA ARG A 113 -12.65 -5.37 3.40
C ARG A 113 -12.17 -4.36 4.44
N VAL A 114 -10.96 -4.58 4.93
CA VAL A 114 -10.30 -3.72 5.90
C VAL A 114 -8.87 -3.45 5.44
N ALA A 115 -8.40 -2.22 5.61
CA ALA A 115 -7.01 -1.85 5.39
C ALA A 115 -6.53 -0.98 6.56
N ILE A 116 -5.33 -1.26 7.05
CA ILE A 116 -4.67 -0.52 8.12
C ILE A 116 -3.22 -0.26 7.73
N GLY A 117 -2.66 0.86 8.17
CA GLY A 117 -1.28 1.22 7.87
C GLY A 117 -0.68 2.12 8.94
N SER A 118 0.62 2.03 9.10
CA SER A 118 1.39 2.87 10.01
C SER A 118 2.77 3.16 9.42
N ILE A 119 3.32 4.33 9.73
CA ILE A 119 4.72 4.66 9.43
C ILE A 119 5.39 4.97 10.76
N ILE A 120 6.54 4.33 11.01
CA ILE A 120 7.29 4.44 12.26
C ILE A 120 8.73 4.86 11.98
N GLY A 121 9.37 5.55 12.93
CA GLY A 121 10.79 5.92 12.87
C GLY A 121 11.09 7.33 12.36
N ALA A 122 10.13 7.99 11.71
CA ALA A 122 10.27 9.37 11.25
C ALA A 122 9.01 10.19 11.60
N GLY A 123 9.16 11.49 11.84
CA GLY A 123 8.02 12.38 12.02
C GLY A 123 7.23 12.52 10.72
N LEU A 124 5.94 12.92 10.80
CA LEU A 124 5.10 13.13 9.60
C LEU A 124 5.77 14.07 8.57
N GLN A 125 6.57 15.03 9.06
CA GLN A 125 7.27 16.04 8.28
C GLN A 125 8.45 15.46 7.49
N ASP A 126 9.04 14.38 7.99
CA ASP A 126 10.21 13.71 7.41
C ASP A 126 9.80 12.57 6.46
N VAL A 127 8.54 12.16 6.50
CA VAL A 127 7.96 11.21 5.54
C VAL A 127 7.43 11.99 4.33
N PRO A 128 7.99 11.75 3.13
CA PRO A 128 7.55 12.47 1.94
C PRO A 128 6.07 12.20 1.63
N ALA A 129 5.40 13.25 1.11
CA ALA A 129 3.96 13.26 0.96
C ALA A 129 3.44 12.13 0.06
N ASP A 130 4.20 11.72 -0.94
CA ASP A 130 3.91 10.60 -1.84
C ASP A 130 3.93 9.23 -1.15
N ARG A 131 4.59 9.11 0.01
CA ARG A 131 4.67 7.88 0.81
C ARG A 131 3.67 7.80 1.96
N ARG A 132 2.93 8.88 2.24
CA ARG A 132 1.88 8.89 3.26
C ARG A 132 0.68 8.02 2.86
N PHE A 133 -0.18 7.72 3.82
CA PHE A 133 -1.43 7.02 3.55
C PHE A 133 -2.53 8.03 3.26
N TYR A 134 -3.30 7.78 2.20
CA TYR A 134 -4.49 8.53 1.83
C TYR A 134 -5.65 7.56 1.60
N SER A 135 -6.85 8.03 1.88
CA SER A 135 -8.14 7.36 1.73
C SER A 135 -9.11 8.24 0.93
N GLY A 136 -10.17 7.62 0.42
CA GLY A 136 -11.12 8.26 -0.49
C GLY A 136 -10.88 7.90 -1.96
N GLY A 137 -11.97 7.64 -2.68
CA GLY A 137 -11.99 7.18 -4.06
C GLY A 137 -12.35 5.70 -4.23
N GLY A 138 -12.46 5.24 -5.48
CA GLY A 138 -12.97 3.91 -5.83
C GLY A 138 -12.21 2.71 -5.25
N GLY A 139 -10.90 2.88 -5.00
CA GLY A 139 -10.01 1.83 -4.49
C GLY A 139 -9.92 1.74 -2.96
N SER A 140 -10.50 2.70 -2.23
CA SER A 140 -10.46 2.78 -0.77
C SER A 140 -11.87 3.00 -0.22
N VAL A 141 -12.26 4.25 0.05
CA VAL A 141 -13.57 4.63 0.59
C VAL A 141 -14.38 5.33 -0.51
N ARG A 142 -15.36 4.61 -1.07
CA ARG A 142 -16.30 5.18 -2.03
C ARG A 142 -17.21 6.20 -1.35
N GLY A 143 -17.65 7.21 -2.10
CA GLY A 143 -18.43 8.33 -1.57
C GLY A 143 -17.59 9.52 -1.09
N TYR A 144 -16.25 9.36 -1.03
CA TYR A 144 -15.31 10.45 -0.78
C TYR A 144 -14.46 10.74 -2.02
N ALA A 145 -14.02 11.99 -2.15
CA ALA A 145 -13.10 12.41 -3.20
C ALA A 145 -11.79 11.61 -3.14
N TYR A 146 -11.13 11.44 -4.29
CA TYR A 146 -9.86 10.73 -4.38
C TYR A 146 -8.82 11.36 -3.45
N GLN A 147 -8.22 10.56 -2.56
CA GLN A 147 -7.26 11.01 -1.54
C GLN A 147 -7.79 12.12 -0.61
N GLY A 148 -9.11 12.22 -0.46
CA GLY A 148 -9.76 13.27 0.34
C GLY A 148 -9.78 13.05 1.85
N ILE A 149 -9.20 11.95 2.37
CA ILE A 149 -9.15 11.60 3.79
C ILE A 149 -7.80 11.02 4.18
#